data_AF-A0A822CXL7-F1
#
_entry.id   AF-A0A822CXL7-F1
#
_cell.length_a   1.000
_cell.length_b   1.000
_cell.length_c   1.000
_cell.angle_alpha   90.00
_cell.angle_beta   90.00
_cell.angle_gamma   90.00
#
_symmetry.space_group_name_H-M   'P 1'
#
loop_
_entity.id
_entity.type
_entity.pdbx_description
1 polymer ?
#
loop_
_entity_poly.entity_id
_entity_poly.type
_entity_poly.pdbx_seq_one_letter_code
_entity_poly.pdbx_strand_id
1 'polypeptide(L)'
;DEYAVYWHPDLIPTTENFPPYEYDSQEKPQKLDRPVTRDDIRQIVLEISEQDALGRLSNLHLAYTDKYSIRHRDAMRIAAAIAEEVDAAKTGKHPLTENQIAELARQLENERADFFNRPKQFDLYASSNAIGILFRAIRR
;
A
#
# COMPACT_ATOMS: atom_id res chain seq x y z
N ASP A 1 -16.60 9.91 -2.75
CA ASP A 1 -16.09 8.59 -3.18
C ASP A 1 -16.99 7.99 -4.24
N GLU A 2 -16.39 7.21 -5.12
CA GLU A 2 -17.10 6.35 -6.07
C GLU A 2 -17.08 4.92 -5.52
N TYR A 3 -18.14 4.17 -5.77
CA TYR A 3 -18.27 2.79 -5.29
C TYR A 3 -18.27 1.83 -6.47
N ALA A 4 -17.47 0.77 -6.38
CA ALA A 4 -17.56 -0.35 -7.28
C ALA A 4 -18.74 -1.25 -6.86
N VAL A 5 -19.81 -1.26 -7.67
CA VAL A 5 -21.02 -2.05 -7.39
C VAL A 5 -21.13 -3.21 -8.37
N TYR A 6 -21.14 -4.42 -7.84
CA TYR A 6 -21.23 -5.65 -8.61
C TYR A 6 -22.61 -6.30 -8.41
N TRP A 7 -23.31 -6.57 -9.52
CA TRP A 7 -24.62 -7.24 -9.51
C TRP A 7 -24.59 -8.65 -10.11
N HIS A 8 -23.46 -9.03 -10.73
CA HIS A 8 -23.31 -10.35 -11.33
C HIS A 8 -23.23 -11.42 -10.22
N PRO A 9 -24.11 -12.44 -10.20
CA PRO A 9 -24.15 -13.42 -9.11
C PRO A 9 -22.81 -14.08 -8.81
N ASP A 10 -22.05 -14.44 -9.86
CA ASP A 10 -20.73 -15.09 -9.71
C ASP A 10 -19.64 -14.19 -9.10
N LEU A 11 -19.88 -12.87 -8.99
CA LEU A 11 -18.95 -11.91 -8.38
C LEU A 11 -19.37 -11.47 -6.98
N ILE A 12 -20.51 -11.94 -6.48
CA ILE A 12 -20.99 -11.63 -5.13
C ILE A 12 -20.27 -12.57 -4.14
N PRO A 13 -19.49 -12.05 -3.18
CA PRO A 13 -18.82 -12.89 -2.20
C PRO A 13 -19.84 -13.72 -1.40
N THR A 14 -19.59 -15.02 -1.27
CA THR A 14 -20.38 -15.93 -0.43
C THR A 14 -19.84 -16.03 1.00
N THR A 15 -18.70 -15.38 1.27
CA THR A 15 -18.04 -15.32 2.58
C THR A 15 -18.54 -14.13 3.38
N GLU A 16 -18.49 -14.24 4.71
CA GLU A 16 -18.80 -13.11 5.59
C GLU A 16 -17.83 -11.94 5.39
N ASN A 17 -18.35 -10.73 5.60
CA ASN A 17 -17.53 -9.52 5.63
C ASN A 17 -16.59 -9.57 6.84
N PHE A 18 -15.35 -9.18 6.63
CA PHE A 18 -14.43 -8.92 7.73
C PHE A 18 -14.83 -7.62 8.46
N PRO A 19 -14.49 -7.50 9.76
CA PRO A 19 -14.63 -6.24 10.47
C PRO A 19 -13.95 -5.09 9.72
N PRO A 20 -14.53 -3.89 9.71
CA PRO A 20 -13.91 -2.74 9.10
C PRO A 20 -12.59 -2.41 9.81
N TYR A 21 -11.64 -1.85 9.07
CA TYR A 21 -10.44 -1.29 9.68
C TYR A 21 -10.81 -0.03 10.46
N GLU A 22 -10.42 0.02 11.73
CA GLU A 22 -10.64 1.18 12.60
C GLU A 22 -9.46 2.15 12.43
N TYR A 23 -9.70 3.21 11.66
CA TYR A 23 -8.76 4.33 11.53
C TYR A 23 -9.43 5.61 12.03
N ASP A 24 -8.93 6.14 13.15
CA ASP A 24 -9.33 7.46 13.63
C ASP A 24 -8.43 8.52 12.98
N SER A 25 -8.93 9.09 11.87
CA SER A 25 -8.25 10.14 11.12
C SER A 25 -8.14 11.49 11.86
N GLN A 26 -8.71 11.63 13.07
CA GLN A 26 -8.77 12.90 13.80
C GLN A 26 -7.46 13.29 14.48
N GLU A 27 -6.39 13.38 13.69
CA GLU A 27 -5.15 13.97 14.15
C GLU A 27 -5.32 15.48 14.34
N LYS A 28 -4.93 15.97 15.52
CA LYS A 28 -5.05 17.39 15.83
C LYS A 28 -4.05 18.18 14.98
N PRO A 29 -4.47 19.29 14.36
CA PRO A 29 -3.55 20.17 13.66
C PRO A 29 -2.40 20.61 14.57
N GLN A 30 -1.19 20.67 14.02
CA GLN A 30 -0.06 21.25 14.73
C GLN A 30 -0.37 22.72 15.05
N LYS A 31 -0.37 23.05 16.35
CA LYS A 31 -0.44 24.45 16.78
C LYS A 31 0.96 25.05 16.75
N LEU A 32 1.07 26.20 16.09
CA LEU A 32 2.26 27.05 16.18
C LEU A 32 2.00 28.13 17.22
N ASP A 33 2.95 28.34 18.12
CA ASP A 33 2.91 29.44 19.10
C ASP A 33 3.25 30.82 18.47
N ARG A 34 3.33 30.86 17.14
CA ARG A 34 3.63 32.04 16.33
C ARG A 34 2.75 32.09 15.06
N PRO A 35 2.61 33.25 14.40
CA PRO A 35 1.97 33.33 13.10
C PRO A 35 2.64 32.42 12.05
N VAL A 36 1.83 31.90 11.13
CA VAL A 36 2.30 31.15 9.95
C VAL A 36 3.06 32.10 9.03
N THR A 37 4.19 31.62 8.53
CA THR A 37 5.10 32.33 7.62
C THR A 37 5.14 31.65 6.25
N ARG A 38 5.72 32.33 5.26
CA ARG A 38 5.95 31.72 3.93
C ARG A 38 6.92 30.55 3.97
N ASP A 39 7.85 30.54 4.93
CA ASP A 39 8.82 29.46 5.06
C ASP A 39 8.16 28.18 5.59
N ASP A 40 7.14 28.29 6.46
CA ASP A 40 6.34 27.13 6.89
C ASP A 40 5.64 26.46 5.70
N ILE A 41 5.02 27.28 4.85
CA ILE A 41 4.34 26.79 3.65
C ILE A 41 5.35 26.11 2.70
N ARG A 42 6.52 26.73 2.50
CA ARG A 42 7.58 26.14 1.66
C ARG A 42 8.02 24.78 2.22
N GLN A 43 8.24 24.70 3.52
CA GLN A 43 8.69 23.49 4.19
C GLN A 43 7.68 22.35 4.02
N ILE A 44 6.39 22.62 4.26
CA ILE A 44 5.33 21.63 4.07
C ILE A 44 5.26 21.14 2.63
N VAL A 45 5.40 22.03 1.64
CA VAL A 45 5.41 21.64 0.22
C VAL A 45 6.60 20.73 -0.09
N LEU A 46 7.78 21.00 0.47
CA LEU A 46 8.96 20.14 0.30
C LEU A 46 8.73 18.77 0.94
N GLU A 47 8.24 18.73 2.18
CA GLU A 47 7.94 17.49 2.90
C GLU A 47 6.97 16.59 2.13
N ILE A 48 5.85 17.14 1.67
CA ILE A 48 4.85 16.40 0.86
C ILE A 48 5.45 15.92 -0.47
N SER A 49 6.37 16.69 -1.07
CA SER A 49 6.96 16.34 -2.38
C SER A 49 8.05 15.27 -2.28
N GLU A 50 8.77 15.20 -1.16
CA GLU A 50 9.88 14.27 -0.96
C GLU A 50 9.39 12.88 -0.49
N GLN A 51 8.18 12.78 0.04
CA GLN A 51 7.65 11.57 0.66
C GLN A 51 6.61 10.88 -0.24
N ASP A 52 7.05 9.86 -1.00
CA ASP A 52 6.17 8.94 -1.74
C ASP A 52 6.40 7.49 -1.25
N ALA A 53 5.78 7.14 -0.12
CA ALA A 53 5.77 5.77 0.37
C ALA A 53 4.57 4.96 -0.18
N LEU A 54 3.47 5.62 -0.57
CA LEU A 54 2.21 4.95 -0.93
C LEU A 54 2.39 3.95 -2.09
N GLY A 55 3.09 4.35 -3.15
CA GLY A 55 3.37 3.46 -4.29
C GLY A 55 4.24 2.27 -3.91
N ARG A 56 5.23 2.47 -3.02
CA ARG A 56 6.13 1.42 -2.55
C ARG A 56 5.41 0.44 -1.63
N LEU A 57 4.61 0.96 -0.69
CA LEU A 57 3.78 0.15 0.20
C LEU A 57 2.76 -0.68 -0.59
N SER A 58 2.12 -0.10 -1.60
CA SER A 58 1.16 -0.81 -2.47
C SER A 58 1.82 -1.99 -3.21
N ASN A 59 3.02 -1.78 -3.76
CA ASN A 59 3.79 -2.84 -4.40
C ASN A 59 4.24 -3.92 -3.41
N LEU A 60 4.67 -3.53 -2.20
CA LEU A 60 5.01 -4.49 -1.16
C LEU A 60 3.80 -5.29 -0.73
N HIS A 61 2.66 -4.65 -0.48
CA HIS A 61 1.42 -5.33 -0.14
C HIS A 61 1.09 -6.39 -1.18
N LEU A 62 1.06 -6.02 -2.46
CA LEU A 62 0.80 -6.96 -3.55
C LEU A 62 1.79 -8.14 -3.54
N ALA A 63 3.08 -7.89 -3.34
CA ALA A 63 4.09 -8.94 -3.27
C ALA A 63 3.92 -9.87 -2.05
N TYR A 64 3.61 -9.34 -0.87
CA TYR A 64 3.38 -10.12 0.35
C TYR A 64 2.11 -10.96 0.26
N THR A 65 1.04 -10.38 -0.28
CA THR A 65 -0.25 -11.09 -0.43
C THR A 65 -0.13 -12.26 -1.40
N ASP A 66 0.64 -12.10 -2.48
CA ASP A 66 0.86 -13.16 -3.45
C ASP A 66 1.78 -14.26 -2.90
N LYS A 67 2.90 -13.88 -2.27
CA LYS A 67 3.90 -14.83 -1.76
C LYS A 67 3.40 -15.62 -0.55
N TYR A 68 2.65 -14.98 0.35
CA TYR A 68 2.26 -15.59 1.63
C TYR A 68 0.75 -15.77 1.76
N SER A 69 -0.01 -14.67 1.81
CA SER A 69 -1.47 -14.61 1.87
C SER A 69 -1.90 -13.18 2.20
N ILE A 70 -3.12 -12.79 1.82
CA ILE A 70 -3.78 -11.57 2.30
C ILE A 70 -3.88 -11.49 3.83
N ARG A 71 -3.96 -12.63 4.52
CA ARG A 71 -4.05 -12.69 5.98
C ARG A 71 -2.68 -12.75 6.67
N HIS A 72 -1.58 -12.71 5.92
CA HIS A 72 -0.25 -12.67 6.51
C HIS A 72 -0.10 -11.42 7.37
N ARG A 73 0.57 -11.55 8.54
CA ARG A 73 0.74 -10.45 9.50
C ARG A 73 1.29 -9.18 8.84
N ASP A 74 2.34 -9.33 8.04
CA ASP A 74 2.95 -8.17 7.38
C ASP A 74 2.12 -7.66 6.20
N ALA A 75 1.35 -8.51 5.51
CA ALA A 75 0.39 -8.03 4.51
C ALA A 75 -0.66 -7.13 5.16
N MET A 76 -1.28 -7.59 6.26
CA MET A 76 -2.24 -6.79 7.04
C MET A 76 -1.62 -5.50 7.59
N ARG A 77 -0.37 -5.58 8.09
CA ARG A 77 0.36 -4.39 8.58
C ARG A 77 0.60 -3.38 7.46
N ILE A 78 0.99 -3.82 6.27
CA ILE A 78 1.19 -2.93 5.13
C ILE A 78 -0.15 -2.36 4.66
N ALA A 79 -1.23 -3.14 4.66
CA ALA A 79 -2.57 -2.64 4.32
C ALA A 79 -3.04 -1.52 5.28
N ALA A 80 -2.84 -1.70 6.59
CA ALA A 80 -3.08 -0.67 7.58
C ALA A 80 -2.23 0.58 7.30
N ALA A 81 -0.93 0.41 7.05
CA ALA A 81 -0.04 1.52 6.71
C ALA A 81 -0.49 2.26 5.43
N ILE A 82 -0.97 1.55 4.40
CA ILE A 82 -1.52 2.18 3.19
C ILE A 82 -2.73 3.05 3.54
N ALA A 83 -3.63 2.59 4.40
CA ALA A 83 -4.82 3.34 4.80
C ALA A 83 -4.45 4.68 5.46
N GLU A 84 -3.43 4.70 6.33
CA GLU A 84 -2.94 5.94 6.96
C GLU A 84 -2.15 6.81 5.98
N GLU A 85 -1.30 6.20 5.12
CA GLU A 85 -0.41 6.91 4.19
C GLU A 85 -1.17 7.71 3.12
N VAL A 86 -2.40 7.30 2.77
CA VAL A 86 -3.28 8.07 1.87
C VAL A 86 -3.57 9.47 2.41
N ASP A 87 -3.59 9.63 3.73
CA ASP A 87 -3.80 10.91 4.41
C ASP A 87 -2.49 11.60 4.82
N ALA A 88 -1.32 11.04 4.48
CA ALA A 88 -0.01 11.60 4.84
C ALA A 88 0.18 13.02 4.32
N ALA A 89 -0.27 13.32 3.09
CA ALA A 89 -0.20 14.67 2.53
C ALA A 89 -1.03 15.71 3.32
N LYS A 90 -2.00 15.27 4.12
CA LYS A 90 -2.83 16.13 4.98
C LYS A 90 -2.30 16.20 6.41
N THR A 91 -1.78 15.09 6.92
CA THR A 91 -1.42 14.91 8.32
C THR A 91 0.08 15.07 8.59
N GLY A 92 0.92 14.95 7.57
CA GLY A 92 2.38 14.87 7.67
C GLY A 92 2.87 13.58 8.36
N LYS A 93 1.99 12.60 8.57
CA LYS A 93 2.32 11.35 9.28
C LYS A 93 2.53 10.20 8.31
N HIS A 94 3.64 9.50 8.51
CA HIS A 94 3.98 8.27 7.80
C HIS A 94 4.05 7.13 8.82
N PRO A 95 3.19 6.09 8.68
CA PRO A 95 3.10 5.01 9.66
C PRO A 95 4.31 4.07 9.63
N LEU A 96 5.05 4.06 8.52
CA LEU A 96 6.27 3.28 8.36
C LEU A 96 7.44 4.17 7.94
N THR A 97 8.58 3.98 8.59
CA THR A 97 9.82 4.66 8.23
C THR A 97 10.47 3.99 7.02
N GLU A 98 11.36 4.71 6.34
CA GLU A 98 12.15 4.17 5.22
C GLU A 98 12.87 2.87 5.55
N ASN A 99 13.46 2.77 6.75
CA ASN A 99 14.13 1.56 7.20
C ASN A 99 13.17 0.38 7.37
N GLN A 100 11.93 0.63 7.85
CA GLN A 100 10.92 -0.42 7.98
C GLN A 100 10.42 -0.90 6.62
N ILE A 101 10.23 0.02 5.66
CA ILE A 101 9.86 -0.31 4.28
C ILE A 101 10.97 -1.13 3.61
N ALA A 102 12.23 -0.72 3.77
CA ALA A 102 13.39 -1.44 3.24
C ALA A 102 13.52 -2.84 3.84
N GLU A 103 13.29 -2.99 5.15
CA GLU A 103 13.31 -4.29 5.82
C GLU A 103 12.21 -5.23 5.31
N LEU A 104 10.98 -4.73 5.16
CA LEU A 104 9.90 -5.51 4.54
C LEU A 104 10.24 -5.92 3.11
N ALA A 105 10.88 -5.05 2.33
CA ALA A 105 11.32 -5.39 0.99
C ALA A 105 12.40 -6.49 0.98
N ARG A 106 13.33 -6.45 1.94
CA ARG A 106 14.44 -7.42 2.08
C ARG A 106 13.94 -8.81 2.43
N GLN A 107 12.90 -8.92 3.26
CA GLN A 107 12.28 -10.19 3.66
C GLN A 107 11.66 -10.97 2.48
N LEU A 108 11.38 -10.30 1.36
CA LEU A 108 10.92 -10.96 0.14
C LEU A 108 12.06 -11.57 -0.69
N GLU A 109 13.32 -11.41 -0.28
CA GLU A 109 14.51 -12.04 -0.89
C GLU A 109 14.65 -11.73 -2.40
N ASN A 110 14.29 -10.51 -2.81
CA ASN A 110 14.25 -10.07 -4.21
C ASN A 110 13.23 -10.81 -5.12
N GLU A 111 12.49 -11.78 -4.59
CA GLU A 111 11.52 -12.55 -5.36
C GLU A 111 10.22 -11.78 -5.58
N ARG A 112 9.67 -11.82 -6.79
CA ARG A 112 8.34 -11.26 -7.12
C ARG A 112 7.57 -12.17 -8.05
N ALA A 113 6.25 -12.07 -8.00
CA ALA A 113 5.40 -12.75 -8.97
C ALA A 113 5.67 -12.26 -10.39
N ASP A 114 5.56 -13.16 -11.36
CA ASP A 114 5.78 -12.92 -12.78
C ASP A 114 4.94 -11.77 -13.37
N PHE A 115 3.74 -11.53 -12.84
CA PHE A 115 2.90 -10.41 -13.25
C PHE A 115 3.50 -9.02 -12.92
N PHE A 116 4.50 -8.92 -12.04
CA PHE A 116 5.25 -7.66 -11.87
C PHE A 116 6.04 -7.30 -13.13
N ASN A 117 6.38 -8.28 -13.98
CA ASN A 117 6.97 -8.10 -15.31
C ASN A 117 8.24 -7.22 -15.33
N ARG A 118 9.11 -7.36 -14.32
CA ARG A 118 10.39 -6.64 -14.21
C ARG A 118 11.58 -7.59 -14.00
N PRO A 119 11.91 -8.43 -15.00
CA PRO A 119 12.94 -9.47 -14.87
C PRO A 119 14.35 -8.94 -14.68
N LYS A 120 14.60 -7.65 -14.96
CA LYS A 120 15.90 -7.00 -14.70
C LYS A 120 16.05 -6.54 -13.24
N GLN A 121 14.95 -6.49 -12.48
CA GLN A 121 14.92 -5.99 -11.10
C GLN A 121 14.69 -7.10 -10.09
N PHE A 122 13.90 -8.12 -10.44
CA PHE A 122 13.44 -9.15 -9.52
C PHE A 122 13.64 -10.56 -10.08
N ASP A 123 13.80 -11.50 -9.16
CA ASP A 123 13.75 -12.93 -9.45
C ASP A 123 12.28 -13.35 -9.54
N LEU A 124 11.81 -13.63 -10.75
CA LEU A 124 10.39 -13.83 -11.01
C LEU A 124 9.97 -15.28 -10.83
N TYR A 125 8.92 -15.52 -10.05
CA TYR A 125 8.26 -16.83 -9.94
C TYR A 125 6.87 -16.81 -10.59
N ALA A 126 6.44 -17.96 -11.11
CA ALA A 126 5.11 -18.10 -11.68
C ALA A 126 4.06 -18.17 -10.56
N SER A 127 3.33 -17.08 -10.30
CA SER A 127 2.31 -17.04 -9.25
C SER A 127 1.16 -18.00 -9.54
N SER A 128 0.78 -18.83 -8.57
CA SER A 128 -0.37 -19.73 -8.65
C SER A 128 -1.71 -19.06 -8.34
N ASN A 129 -1.70 -17.78 -7.96
CA ASN A 129 -2.91 -17.02 -7.65
C ASN A 129 -3.61 -16.51 -8.91
N ALA A 130 -4.85 -16.04 -8.74
CA ALA A 130 -5.72 -15.60 -9.84
C ALA A 130 -5.04 -14.60 -10.79
N ILE A 131 -4.35 -13.58 -10.26
CA ILE A 131 -3.66 -12.57 -11.07
C ILE A 131 -2.56 -13.20 -11.92
N GLY A 132 -1.73 -14.08 -11.35
CA GLY A 132 -0.66 -14.78 -12.07
C GLY A 132 -1.20 -15.69 -13.17
N ILE A 133 -2.28 -16.43 -12.88
CA ILE A 133 -2.96 -17.30 -13.87
C ILE A 133 -3.48 -16.46 -15.05
N LEU A 134 -4.20 -15.37 -14.75
CA LEU A 134 -4.76 -14.48 -15.77
C LEU A 134 -3.65 -13.82 -16.60
N PHE A 135 -2.59 -13.34 -15.95
CA PHE A 135 -1.44 -12.72 -16.61
C PHE A 135 -0.77 -13.65 -17.64
N ARG A 136 -0.62 -14.94 -17.32
CA ARG A 136 -0.05 -15.92 -18.26
C ARG A 136 -1.06 -16.37 -19.32
N ALA A 137 -2.35 -16.37 -19.02
CA ALA A 137 -3.39 -16.78 -19.97
C ALA A 137 -3.50 -15.82 -21.18
N ILE A 138 -3.28 -14.52 -20.98
CA ILE A 138 -3.39 -13.50 -22.04
C ILE A 138 -2.11 -13.32 -22.87
N ARG A 139 -0.98 -13.89 -22.45
CA ARG A 139 0.31 -13.75 -23.15
C ARG A 139 0.55 -14.85 -24.20
N ARG A 140 -0.53 -15.38 -24.77
CA ARG A 140 -0.49 -16.34 -25.88
C ARG A 140 -0.20 -15.66 -27.21
#